data_AF-A0A7J8Q2I4-F1
#
_entry.id   AF-A0A7J8Q2I4-F1
#
_cell.length_a   1.000
_cell.length_b   1.000
_cell.length_c   1.000
_cell.angle_alpha   90.00
_cell.angle_beta   90.00
_cell.angle_gamma   90.00
#
_symmetry.space_group_name_H-M   'P 1'
#
loop_
_entity.id
_entity.type
_entity.pdbx_description
1 polymer ?
#
loop_
_entity_poly.entity_id
_entity_poly.type
_entity_poly.pdbx_seq_one_letter_code
_entity_poly.pdbx_strand_id
1 'polypeptide(L)'
;MLVSSTMHLLSMCVLSLVLSCCQGREDPNFRIRAVNLGGWLVTEGWIKPSLFDGIVNKDFLDGTALQFKSVTTGKYLSAEQGGGSIIVANRTTASGWETFRVMEAILWINETAFNFRVFGKQFIGVDTDGNGIGIVAISKAPGHSETFEILRNSDDKNRVRIKASNGYYLQAKTEEVVTADSQGNKGWGDDDPSVFVMKMTGRLEGEFQVTNGYGPENAPQVMR
;
A
#
# COMPACT_ATOMS: atom_id res chain seq x y z
N MET A 1 -63.20 37.72 0.69
CA MET A 1 -62.90 36.48 -0.07
C MET A 1 -61.98 36.89 -1.21
N LEU A 2 -60.74 36.44 -1.40
CA LEU A 2 -60.01 35.23 -1.01
C LEU A 2 -58.56 35.67 -0.68
N VAL A 3 -58.04 35.47 0.54
CA VAL A 3 -57.16 34.36 0.98
C VAL A 3 -56.27 33.70 -0.09
N SER A 4 -54.96 33.95 0.05
CA SER A 4 -53.80 33.06 -0.14
C SER A 4 -53.49 32.49 -1.54
N SER A 5 -52.36 32.92 -2.11
CA SER A 5 -51.61 32.13 -3.10
C SER A 5 -50.11 32.49 -3.08
N THR A 6 -49.50 32.52 -1.89
CA THR A 6 -48.04 32.66 -1.73
C THR A 6 -47.34 31.37 -1.28
N MET A 7 -48.02 30.21 -1.38
CA MET A 7 -47.53 28.93 -0.82
C MET A 7 -47.50 27.77 -1.81
N HIS A 8 -47.24 28.03 -3.11
CA HIS A 8 -47.12 26.95 -4.09
C HIS A 8 -45.84 26.92 -4.92
N LEU A 9 -44.87 27.81 -4.69
CA LEU A 9 -43.56 27.72 -5.34
C LEU A 9 -42.45 27.08 -4.50
N LEU A 10 -42.64 26.87 -3.19
CA LEU A 10 -41.64 26.23 -2.33
C LEU A 10 -41.80 24.71 -2.17
N SER A 11 -42.78 24.10 -2.84
CA SER A 11 -43.06 22.65 -2.74
C SER A 11 -42.38 21.82 -3.83
N MET A 12 -41.65 22.44 -4.77
CA MET A 12 -40.93 21.73 -5.83
C MET A 12 -39.43 21.52 -5.54
N CYS A 13 -38.92 22.02 -4.40
CA CYS A 13 -37.51 21.88 -4.02
C CYS A 13 -37.24 20.85 -2.90
N VAL A 14 -38.25 20.10 -2.45
CA VAL A 14 -38.08 19.10 -1.36
C VAL A 14 -38.38 17.66 -1.84
N LEU A 15 -38.78 17.47 -3.10
CA LEU A 15 -39.11 16.14 -3.66
C LEU A 15 -38.05 15.63 -4.64
N SER A 16 -36.78 15.84 -4.34
CA SER A 16 -35.64 15.21 -5.02
C SER A 16 -34.68 14.53 -4.04
N LEU A 17 -35.18 14.22 -2.83
CA LEU A 17 -34.58 13.25 -1.90
C LEU A 17 -34.55 11.86 -2.56
N VAL A 18 -33.54 11.66 -3.39
CA VAL A 18 -32.68 10.47 -3.50
C VAL A 18 -33.33 9.16 -3.01
N LEU A 19 -34.37 8.70 -3.68
CA LEU A 19 -34.67 7.26 -3.71
C LEU A 19 -33.74 6.63 -4.74
N SER A 20 -32.48 6.45 -4.36
CA SER A 20 -31.69 5.36 -4.93
C SER A 20 -32.28 4.06 -4.39
N CYS A 21 -33.27 3.51 -5.10
CA CYS A 21 -33.65 2.12 -4.92
C CYS A 21 -32.51 1.24 -5.44
N CYS A 22 -31.46 1.05 -4.63
CA CYS A 22 -30.59 -0.09 -4.78
C CYS A 22 -31.37 -1.32 -4.34
N GLN A 23 -31.98 -2.02 -5.29
CA GLN A 23 -32.46 -3.38 -5.05
C GLN A 23 -31.24 -4.29 -4.84
N GLY A 24 -30.83 -4.44 -3.58
CA GLY A 24 -29.98 -5.55 -3.17
C GLY A 24 -30.79 -6.83 -3.31
N ARG A 25 -30.25 -7.83 -4.03
CA ARG A 25 -30.81 -9.18 -3.97
C ARG A 25 -30.59 -9.68 -2.54
N GLU A 26 -31.68 -9.89 -1.81
CA GLU A 26 -31.62 -10.59 -0.53
C GLU A 26 -31.31 -12.06 -0.82
N ASP A 27 -30.07 -12.48 -0.59
CA ASP A 27 -29.80 -13.89 -0.29
C ASP A 27 -30.18 -14.09 1.19
N PRO A 28 -31.30 -14.79 1.50
CA PRO A 28 -31.75 -14.98 2.88
C PRO A 28 -30.77 -15.78 3.75
N ASN A 29 -29.73 -16.40 3.15
CA ASN A 29 -28.69 -17.13 3.88
C ASN A 29 -27.42 -16.32 4.15
N PHE A 30 -27.23 -15.15 3.54
CA PHE A 30 -26.02 -14.36 3.77
C PHE A 30 -26.24 -13.34 4.89
N ARG A 31 -25.88 -13.74 6.12
CA ARG A 31 -25.96 -12.88 7.32
C ARG A 31 -24.61 -12.22 7.60
N ILE A 32 -24.47 -10.95 7.26
CA ILE A 32 -23.40 -10.10 7.80
C ILE A 32 -23.91 -9.48 9.09
N ARG A 33 -23.18 -9.64 10.20
CA ARG A 33 -23.41 -8.82 11.39
C ARG A 33 -22.49 -7.63 11.28
N ALA A 34 -22.96 -6.42 11.54
CA ALA A 34 -22.10 -5.24 11.50
C ALA A 34 -22.40 -4.31 12.65
N VAL A 35 -21.38 -3.60 13.14
CA VAL A 35 -21.53 -2.53 14.13
C VAL A 35 -20.98 -1.23 13.56
N ASN A 36 -21.68 -0.12 13.83
CA ASN A 36 -21.21 1.22 13.49
C ASN A 36 -20.48 1.82 14.70
N LEU A 37 -19.19 2.13 14.53
CA LEU A 37 -18.37 2.80 15.55
C LEU A 37 -17.93 4.18 15.03
N GLY A 38 -18.85 5.15 15.09
CA GLY A 38 -18.53 6.55 14.80
C GLY A 38 -18.10 6.78 13.33
N GLY A 39 -18.81 6.17 12.39
CA GLY A 39 -18.54 6.30 10.95
C GLY A 39 -17.77 5.13 10.32
N TRP A 40 -17.35 4.16 11.13
CA TRP A 40 -16.74 2.91 10.66
C TRP A 40 -17.75 1.77 10.74
N LEU A 41 -17.89 1.00 9.65
CA LEU A 41 -18.65 -0.25 9.63
C LEU A 41 -17.67 -1.39 9.94
N VAL A 42 -17.94 -2.16 10.99
CA VAL A 42 -17.17 -3.35 11.33
C VAL A 42 -18.06 -4.56 11.14
N THR A 43 -17.76 -5.41 10.16
CA THR A 43 -18.52 -6.63 9.87
C THR A 43 -17.93 -7.82 10.66
N GLU A 44 -18.77 -8.57 11.39
CA GLU A 44 -18.39 -9.85 11.99
C GLU A 44 -18.48 -10.95 10.93
N GLY A 45 -17.41 -11.73 10.82
CA GLY A 45 -17.20 -12.73 9.78
C GLY A 45 -15.93 -12.39 9.01
N TRP A 46 -15.02 -13.36 8.86
CA TRP A 46 -13.84 -13.15 8.03
C TRP A 46 -14.28 -12.74 6.63
N ILE A 47 -13.79 -11.61 6.12
CA ILE A 47 -14.02 -11.20 4.73
C ILE A 47 -13.57 -12.34 3.83
N LYS A 48 -14.39 -12.70 2.85
CA LYS A 48 -14.12 -13.88 2.01
C LYS A 48 -12.82 -13.63 1.22
N PRO A 49 -11.76 -14.45 1.38
CA PRO A 49 -10.47 -14.20 0.73
C PRO A 49 -10.54 -14.13 -0.80
N SER A 50 -11.50 -14.81 -1.41
CA SER A 50 -11.71 -14.78 -2.86
C SER A 50 -12.13 -13.41 -3.39
N LEU A 51 -12.63 -12.51 -2.52
CA LEU A 51 -12.97 -11.14 -2.91
C LEU A 51 -11.73 -10.36 -3.35
N PHE A 52 -10.52 -10.78 -2.97
CA PHE A 52 -9.28 -10.07 -3.32
C PHE A 52 -8.62 -10.60 -4.60
N ASP A 53 -9.14 -11.67 -5.21
CA ASP A 53 -8.44 -12.39 -6.28
C ASP A 53 -8.36 -11.62 -7.60
N GLY A 54 -9.31 -10.71 -7.85
CA GLY A 54 -9.29 -9.85 -9.03
C GLY A 54 -8.61 -8.51 -8.84
N ILE A 55 -8.04 -8.23 -7.65
CA ILE A 55 -7.28 -7.00 -7.39
C ILE A 55 -5.89 -7.13 -8.02
N VAL A 56 -5.53 -6.16 -8.85
CA VAL A 56 -4.16 -6.04 -9.38
C VAL A 56 -3.22 -5.81 -8.21
N ASN A 57 -2.09 -6.53 -8.15
CA ASN A 57 -1.14 -6.46 -7.03
C ASN A 57 -1.77 -6.79 -5.66
N LYS A 58 -2.69 -7.76 -5.56
CA LYS A 58 -3.33 -8.20 -4.30
C LYS A 58 -2.39 -8.61 -3.15
N ASP A 59 -1.10 -8.79 -3.43
CA ASP A 59 -0.07 -9.07 -2.42
C ASP A 59 0.47 -7.78 -1.77
N PHE A 60 0.18 -6.62 -2.35
CA PHE A 60 0.65 -5.29 -1.95
C PHE A 60 -0.50 -4.38 -1.54
N LEU A 61 -1.54 -4.95 -0.92
CA LEU A 61 -2.66 -4.18 -0.35
C LEU A 61 -2.13 -3.15 0.67
N ASP A 62 -2.87 -2.05 0.84
CA ASP A 62 -2.46 -0.99 1.74
C ASP A 62 -2.29 -1.50 3.18
N GLY A 63 -1.18 -1.14 3.81
CA GLY A 63 -0.82 -1.52 5.17
C GLY A 63 -0.22 -2.92 5.30
N THR A 64 -0.03 -3.64 4.18
CA THR A 64 0.69 -4.92 4.14
C THR A 64 2.11 -4.75 4.69
N ALA A 65 2.50 -5.65 5.58
CA ALA A 65 3.80 -5.67 6.21
C ALA A 65 4.78 -6.53 5.40
N LEU A 66 5.85 -5.90 4.92
CA LEU A 66 6.93 -6.52 4.16
C LEU A 66 8.25 -6.47 4.91
N GLN A 67 9.04 -7.51 4.72
CA GLN A 67 10.43 -7.59 5.15
C GLN A 67 11.28 -7.90 3.92
N PHE A 68 12.44 -7.25 3.83
CA PHE A 68 13.36 -7.46 2.71
C PHE A 68 14.70 -7.94 3.24
N LYS A 69 15.22 -9.01 2.66
CA LYS A 69 16.52 -9.58 2.96
C LYS A 69 17.43 -9.42 1.76
N SER A 70 18.59 -8.77 1.93
CA SER A 70 19.60 -8.70 0.89
C SER A 70 20.19 -10.09 0.63
N VAL A 71 20.29 -10.49 -0.64
CA VAL A 71 20.93 -11.76 -1.01
C VAL A 71 22.43 -11.71 -0.82
N THR A 72 23.05 -10.54 -1.03
CA THR A 72 24.50 -10.35 -0.97
C THR A 72 25.01 -10.28 0.46
N THR A 73 24.34 -9.54 1.35
CA THR A 73 24.75 -9.49 2.77
C THR A 73 24.12 -10.62 3.59
N GLY A 74 23.02 -11.22 3.12
CA GLY A 74 22.26 -12.22 3.86
C GLY A 74 21.54 -11.65 5.09
N LYS A 75 21.40 -10.32 5.19
CA LYS A 75 20.77 -9.60 6.29
C LYS A 75 19.48 -8.89 5.87
N TYR A 76 18.65 -8.55 6.84
CA TYR A 76 17.44 -7.77 6.65
C TYR A 76 17.72 -6.27 6.56
N LEU A 77 16.96 -5.62 5.70
CA LEU A 77 16.85 -4.17 5.63
C LEU A 77 16.19 -3.64 6.91
N SER A 78 16.76 -2.59 7.47
CA SER A 78 16.36 -2.01 8.76
C SER A 78 16.36 -0.49 8.67
N ALA A 79 15.29 0.12 9.18
CA ALA A 79 15.30 1.54 9.47
C ALA A 79 16.02 1.79 10.78
N GLU A 80 17.20 2.42 10.72
CA GLU A 80 17.95 2.71 11.94
C GLU A 80 17.17 3.63 12.88
N GLN A 81 17.26 3.34 14.17
CA GLN A 81 16.46 3.99 15.22
C GLN A 81 14.93 3.85 15.05
N GLY A 82 14.49 2.94 14.19
CA GLY A 82 13.09 2.75 13.80
C GLY A 82 12.57 3.80 12.81
N GLY A 83 13.40 4.75 12.36
CA GLY A 83 13.01 5.88 11.53
C GLY A 83 13.72 7.16 11.96
N GLY A 84 13.90 8.10 11.02
CA GLY A 84 14.58 9.37 11.24
C GLY A 84 16.05 9.35 10.86
N SER A 85 16.52 8.26 10.24
CA SER A 85 17.90 8.09 9.78
C SER A 85 17.94 7.28 8.48
N ILE A 86 19.11 6.76 8.14
CA ILE A 86 19.37 5.93 6.97
C ILE A 86 18.73 4.54 7.07
N ILE A 87 18.60 3.87 5.93
CA ILE A 87 18.30 2.44 5.85
C ILE A 87 19.60 1.65 5.72
N VAL A 88 19.69 0.56 6.49
CA VAL A 88 20.88 -0.31 6.56
C VAL A 88 20.49 -1.76 6.33
N ALA A 89 21.47 -2.64 6.11
CA ALA A 89 21.25 -4.07 5.85
C ALA A 89 22.11 -4.93 6.78
N ASN A 90 21.95 -4.78 8.10
CA ASN A 90 22.82 -5.40 9.12
C ASN A 90 22.10 -6.40 10.03
N ARG A 91 20.77 -6.57 9.92
CA ARG A 91 19.98 -7.35 10.89
C ARG A 91 19.92 -8.83 10.52
N THR A 92 20.25 -9.70 11.46
CA THR A 92 20.16 -11.17 11.27
C THR A 92 18.75 -11.70 11.40
N THR A 93 17.92 -11.04 12.22
CA THR A 93 16.53 -11.42 12.50
C THR A 93 15.63 -10.21 12.33
N ALA A 94 14.50 -10.40 11.66
CA ALA A 94 13.53 -9.33 11.46
C ALA A 94 12.55 -9.24 12.63
N SER A 95 12.28 -8.00 13.06
CA SER A 95 11.32 -7.61 14.09
C SER A 95 10.63 -6.31 13.63
N GLY A 96 10.44 -5.34 14.52
CA GLY A 96 9.73 -4.10 14.25
C GLY A 96 10.41 -3.19 13.23
N TRP A 97 11.73 -2.99 13.34
CA TRP A 97 12.47 -1.99 12.54
C TRP A 97 12.75 -2.47 11.12
N GLU A 98 12.72 -3.78 10.90
CA GLU A 98 12.89 -4.43 9.60
C GLU A 98 11.55 -4.64 8.87
N THR A 99 10.44 -4.25 9.50
CA THR A 99 9.10 -4.38 8.94
C THR A 99 8.64 -3.05 8.33
N PHE A 100 8.43 -3.07 7.02
CA PHE A 100 7.98 -1.93 6.24
C PHE A 100 6.53 -2.10 5.85
N ARG A 101 5.72 -1.07 6.08
CA ARG A 101 4.32 -1.06 5.65
C ARG A 101 4.22 -0.44 4.27
N VAL A 102 3.66 -1.20 3.34
CA VAL A 102 3.33 -0.70 2.01
C VAL A 102 2.13 0.22 2.11
N MET A 103 2.20 1.36 1.46
CA MET A 103 1.06 2.24 1.23
C MET A 103 1.00 2.49 -0.28
N GLU A 104 -0.20 2.45 -0.84
CA GLU A 104 -0.37 2.74 -2.26
C GLU A 104 0.05 4.19 -2.53
N ALA A 105 0.86 4.41 -3.56
CA ALA A 105 1.23 5.77 -3.92
C ALA A 105 0.09 6.42 -4.69
N ILE A 106 -0.51 7.44 -4.08
CA ILE A 106 -1.51 8.29 -4.72
C ILE A 106 -0.77 9.28 -5.62
N LEU A 107 -0.24 8.78 -6.74
CA LEU A 107 0.16 9.59 -7.87
C LEU A 107 -0.52 9.02 -9.11
N TRP A 108 -1.40 9.83 -9.72
CA TRP A 108 -2.34 9.50 -10.81
C TRP A 108 -1.72 8.99 -12.14
N ILE A 109 -0.48 8.51 -12.12
CA ILE A 109 0.31 8.20 -13.31
C ILE A 109 0.77 6.73 -13.32
N ASN A 110 0.83 6.03 -12.18
CA ASN A 110 1.34 4.66 -12.15
C ASN A 110 0.71 3.77 -11.05
N GLU A 111 -0.08 2.77 -11.45
CA GLU A 111 -0.76 1.80 -10.57
C GLU A 111 0.19 0.80 -9.87
N THR A 112 1.49 0.88 -10.15
CA THR A 112 2.52 -0.02 -9.57
C THR A 112 3.51 0.72 -8.64
N ALA A 113 3.18 1.95 -8.26
CA ALA A 113 3.99 2.76 -7.38
C ALA A 113 3.53 2.62 -5.92
N PHE A 114 4.49 2.48 -5.02
CA PHE A 114 4.28 2.26 -3.60
C PHE A 114 5.16 3.19 -2.77
N ASN A 115 4.65 3.57 -1.60
CA ASN A 115 5.44 4.19 -0.55
C ASN A 115 5.70 3.16 0.55
N PHE A 116 6.86 3.23 1.17
CA PHE A 116 7.18 2.40 2.33
C PHE A 116 7.20 3.23 3.60
N ARG A 117 6.45 2.80 4.60
CA ARG A 117 6.43 3.41 5.92
C ARG A 117 7.16 2.53 6.93
N VAL A 118 8.09 3.15 7.67
CA VAL A 118 8.89 2.48 8.71
C VAL A 118 8.15 2.48 10.06
N PHE A 119 8.72 1.79 11.05
CA PHE A 119 8.16 1.68 12.41
C PHE A 119 7.84 3.04 13.06
N GLY A 120 8.76 4.01 12.93
CA GLY A 120 8.66 5.39 13.41
C GLY A 120 7.67 6.25 12.64
N LYS A 121 6.81 5.64 11.81
CA LYS A 121 5.74 6.27 11.03
C LYS A 121 6.22 7.22 9.93
N GLN A 122 7.51 7.29 9.67
CA GLN A 122 8.12 8.03 8.57
C GLN A 122 8.12 7.21 7.28
N PHE A 123 8.30 7.88 6.16
CA PHE A 123 8.39 7.29 4.84
C PHE A 123 9.85 7.18 4.42
N ILE A 124 10.17 6.06 3.78
CA ILE A 124 11.45 5.85 3.11
C ILE A 124 11.45 6.67 1.84
N GLY A 125 12.55 7.33 1.52
CA GLY A 125 12.75 8.07 0.28
C GLY A 125 14.21 8.15 -0.11
N VAL A 126 14.45 8.54 -1.36
CA VAL A 126 15.78 8.92 -1.83
C VAL A 126 16.18 10.24 -1.16
N ASP A 127 17.39 10.30 -0.64
CA ASP A 127 17.98 11.50 -0.06
C ASP A 127 18.34 12.50 -1.16
N THR A 128 17.37 13.33 -1.52
CA THR A 128 17.53 14.39 -2.51
C THR A 128 18.31 15.59 -1.99
N ASP A 129 18.35 15.78 -0.66
CA ASP A 129 19.07 16.90 -0.03
C ASP A 129 20.56 16.57 0.19
N GLY A 130 20.91 15.28 0.21
CA GLY A 130 22.27 14.76 0.31
C GLY A 130 22.87 14.37 -1.04
N ASN A 131 23.24 13.09 -1.16
CA ASN A 131 24.02 12.58 -2.30
C ASN A 131 23.15 12.10 -3.49
N GLY A 132 21.82 12.18 -3.40
CA GLY A 132 20.89 11.79 -4.46
C GLY A 132 20.77 10.27 -4.70
N ILE A 133 21.47 9.46 -3.90
CA ILE A 133 21.48 8.00 -4.00
C ILE A 133 21.25 7.29 -2.67
N GLY A 134 21.43 7.97 -1.54
CA GLY A 134 21.20 7.41 -0.21
C GLY A 134 19.71 7.18 0.04
N ILE A 135 19.39 6.16 0.82
CA ILE A 135 18.01 5.89 1.22
C ILE A 135 17.83 6.26 2.70
N VAL A 136 16.88 7.16 2.95
CA VAL A 136 16.59 7.73 4.26
C VAL A 136 15.13 7.54 4.63
N ALA A 137 14.83 7.46 5.93
CA ALA A 137 13.49 7.31 6.46
C ALA A 137 13.07 8.51 7.31
N ILE A 138 13.19 9.72 6.76
CA ILE A 138 12.98 10.98 7.50
C ILE A 138 11.62 11.63 7.23
N SER A 139 11.03 11.40 6.05
CA SER A 139 9.86 12.14 5.60
C SER A 139 8.59 11.76 6.38
N LYS A 140 7.73 12.73 6.67
CA LYS A 140 6.45 12.53 7.37
C LYS A 140 5.27 12.35 6.41
N ALA A 141 5.46 12.63 5.13
CA ALA A 141 4.44 12.52 4.10
C ALA A 141 5.06 11.91 2.83
N PRO A 142 4.31 11.09 2.08
CA PRO A 142 4.80 10.57 0.81
C PRO A 142 4.95 11.72 -0.20
N GLY A 143 6.04 11.70 -0.96
CA GLY A 143 6.33 12.61 -2.05
C GLY A 143 6.97 11.88 -3.23
N HIS A 144 7.56 12.65 -4.13
CA HIS A 144 8.23 12.07 -5.31
C HIS A 144 9.43 11.20 -4.91
N SER A 145 10.21 11.62 -3.91
CA SER A 145 11.39 10.89 -3.42
C SER A 145 11.02 9.58 -2.72
N GLU A 146 9.83 9.49 -2.12
CA GLU A 146 9.32 8.34 -1.38
C GLU A 146 8.61 7.29 -2.25
N THR A 147 8.56 7.53 -3.57
CA THR A 147 7.88 6.65 -4.52
C THR A 147 8.82 5.54 -5.03
N PHE A 148 8.36 4.28 -4.92
CA PHE A 148 9.10 3.10 -5.37
C PHE A 148 8.24 2.16 -6.21
N GLU A 149 8.88 1.43 -7.13
CA GLU A 149 8.24 0.35 -7.89
C GLU A 149 8.89 -0.98 -7.50
N ILE A 150 8.07 -2.02 -7.25
CA ILE A 150 8.58 -3.36 -6.90
C ILE A 150 8.50 -4.25 -8.13
N LEU A 151 9.66 -4.61 -8.67
CA LEU A 151 9.78 -5.59 -9.75
C LEU A 151 10.00 -6.98 -9.16
N ARG A 152 9.12 -7.92 -9.46
CA ARG A 152 9.28 -9.33 -9.06
C ARG A 152 9.92 -10.15 -10.18
N ASN A 153 10.76 -11.10 -9.82
CA ASN A 153 11.25 -12.10 -10.78
C ASN A 153 10.09 -13.02 -11.23
N SER A 154 10.06 -13.38 -12.51
CA SER A 154 9.10 -14.32 -13.09
C SER A 154 9.28 -15.73 -12.53
N ASP A 155 10.52 -16.13 -12.28
CA ASP A 155 10.86 -17.50 -11.90
C ASP A 155 10.69 -17.73 -10.39
N ASP A 156 11.08 -16.73 -9.58
CA ASP A 156 10.92 -16.73 -8.12
C ASP A 156 10.28 -15.42 -7.67
N LYS A 157 8.97 -15.45 -7.42
CA LYS A 157 8.20 -14.27 -7.01
C LYS A 157 8.64 -13.65 -5.69
N ASN A 158 9.41 -14.36 -4.87
CA ASN A 158 9.95 -13.80 -3.62
C ASN A 158 11.21 -12.96 -3.87
N ARG A 159 11.88 -13.10 -5.02
CA ARG A 159 12.99 -12.24 -5.41
C ARG A 159 12.48 -10.98 -6.08
N VAL A 160 12.87 -9.84 -5.52
CA VAL A 160 12.41 -8.54 -5.96
C VAL A 160 13.55 -7.55 -6.11
N ARG A 161 13.31 -6.57 -6.98
CA ARG A 161 14.09 -5.35 -7.09
C ARG A 161 13.18 -4.17 -6.80
N ILE A 162 13.71 -3.20 -6.07
CA ILE A 162 12.97 -2.00 -5.70
C ILE A 162 13.57 -0.87 -6.50
N LYS A 163 12.82 -0.31 -7.43
CA LYS A 163 13.21 0.85 -8.22
C LYS A 163 12.81 2.10 -7.48
N ALA A 164 13.73 3.03 -7.32
CA ALA A 164 13.49 4.33 -6.72
C ALA A 164 13.05 5.37 -7.76
N SER A 165 12.56 6.50 -7.29
CA SER A 165 12.14 7.64 -8.11
C SER A 165 13.25 8.26 -8.95
N ASN A 166 14.52 8.08 -8.55
CA ASN A 166 15.68 8.49 -9.36
C ASN A 166 15.92 7.60 -10.60
N GLY A 167 15.12 6.55 -10.80
CA GLY A 167 15.19 5.64 -11.94
C GLY A 167 16.11 4.43 -11.75
N TYR A 168 16.87 4.39 -10.66
CA TYR A 168 17.78 3.29 -10.32
C TYR A 168 17.18 2.33 -9.31
N TYR A 169 17.75 1.13 -9.20
CA TYR A 169 17.36 0.13 -8.21
C TYR A 169 18.14 0.31 -6.91
N LEU A 170 17.47 0.03 -5.80
CA LEU A 170 18.10 -0.11 -4.49
C LEU A 170 19.12 -1.24 -4.53
N GLN A 171 20.21 -1.06 -3.80
CA GLN A 171 21.23 -2.08 -3.58
C GLN A 171 21.86 -1.97 -2.20
N ALA A 172 22.22 -3.12 -1.65
CA ALA A 172 22.91 -3.25 -0.38
C ALA A 172 24.25 -3.95 -0.62
N LYS A 173 25.28 -3.15 -0.98
CA LYS A 173 26.65 -3.66 -1.20
C LYS A 173 27.34 -3.99 0.13
N THR A 174 27.04 -3.23 1.17
CA THR A 174 27.56 -3.41 2.54
C THR A 174 26.39 -3.45 3.52
N GLU A 175 26.67 -3.81 4.77
CA GLU A 175 25.65 -3.85 5.83
C GLU A 175 25.29 -2.45 6.35
N GLU A 176 26.12 -1.44 6.04
CA GLU A 176 26.11 -0.11 6.66
C GLU A 176 25.14 0.86 6.01
N VAL A 177 24.89 0.72 4.70
CA VAL A 177 24.07 1.66 3.94
C VAL A 177 23.43 0.98 2.74
N VAL A 178 22.22 1.45 2.42
CA VAL A 178 21.46 1.06 1.23
C VAL A 178 21.37 2.25 0.31
N THR A 179 21.69 2.04 -0.96
CA THR A 179 21.76 3.11 -1.97
C THR A 179 20.94 2.75 -3.21
N ALA A 180 20.42 3.75 -3.93
CA ALA A 180 19.70 3.60 -5.19
C ALA A 180 20.56 4.06 -6.37
N ASP A 181 21.56 3.26 -6.72
CA ASP A 181 22.50 3.50 -7.83
C ASP A 181 22.69 2.25 -8.73
N SER A 182 21.88 1.19 -8.55
CA SER A 182 21.99 -0.02 -9.37
C SER A 182 21.21 0.11 -10.69
N GLN A 183 21.80 -0.37 -11.78
CA GLN A 183 21.12 -0.49 -13.07
C GLN A 183 20.24 -1.75 -13.19
N GLY A 184 20.40 -2.73 -12.29
CA GLY A 184 19.60 -3.97 -12.32
C GLY A 184 19.87 -4.88 -13.54
N ASN A 185 21.09 -4.83 -14.10
CA ASN A 185 21.43 -5.59 -15.31
C ASN A 185 22.05 -6.98 -15.03
N LYS A 186 22.32 -7.34 -13.77
CA LYS A 186 23.14 -8.51 -13.40
C LYS A 186 22.31 -9.75 -13.00
N GLY A 187 21.30 -10.11 -13.79
CA GLY A 187 20.49 -11.32 -13.52
C GLY A 187 19.74 -11.25 -12.18
N TRP A 188 19.37 -12.38 -11.58
CA TRP A 188 18.64 -12.43 -10.29
C TRP A 188 19.36 -13.27 -9.21
N GLY A 189 20.65 -13.52 -9.43
CA GLY A 189 21.49 -14.35 -8.56
C GLY A 189 21.83 -13.68 -7.23
N ASP A 190 22.47 -14.45 -6.34
CA ASP A 190 22.88 -13.98 -5.01
C ASP A 190 24.11 -13.06 -5.05
N ASP A 191 24.76 -12.96 -6.22
CA ASP A 191 25.88 -12.09 -6.54
C ASP A 191 25.47 -10.65 -6.87
N ASP A 192 24.17 -10.40 -7.10
CA ASP A 192 23.66 -9.06 -7.39
C ASP A 192 23.14 -8.36 -6.10
N PRO A 193 23.80 -7.29 -5.63
CA PRO A 193 23.41 -6.55 -4.43
C PRO A 193 22.09 -5.80 -4.56
N SER A 194 21.50 -5.72 -5.76
CA SER A 194 20.19 -5.12 -5.99
C SER A 194 19.01 -6.08 -5.82
N VAL A 195 19.28 -7.38 -5.65
CA VAL A 195 18.24 -8.39 -5.47
C VAL A 195 17.95 -8.56 -3.98
N PHE A 196 16.66 -8.52 -3.64
CA PHE A 196 16.17 -8.74 -2.29
C PHE A 196 15.19 -9.91 -2.27
N VAL A 197 15.28 -10.73 -1.24
CA VAL A 197 14.23 -11.70 -0.92
C VAL A 197 13.19 -10.97 -0.07
N MET A 198 12.01 -10.81 -0.64
CA MET A 198 10.86 -10.21 0.01
C MET A 198 10.03 -11.28 0.73
N LYS A 199 9.60 -10.97 1.94
CA LYS A 199 8.69 -11.78 2.73
C LYS A 199 7.53 -10.92 3.22
N MET A 200 6.31 -11.33 2.92
CA MET A 200 5.10 -10.75 3.50
C MET A 200 4.86 -11.38 4.88
N THR A 201 4.75 -10.53 5.91
CA THR A 201 4.56 -10.99 7.30
C THR A 201 3.16 -10.77 7.84
N GLY A 202 2.40 -9.88 7.21
CA GLY A 202 0.99 -9.67 7.52
C GLY A 202 0.29 -8.94 6.39
N ARG A 203 -0.92 -9.37 6.07
CA ARG A 203 -1.82 -8.70 5.14
C ARG A 203 -3.01 -8.15 5.91
N LEU A 204 -3.45 -6.96 5.55
CA LEU A 204 -4.72 -6.43 6.04
C LEU A 204 -5.79 -6.78 5.03
N GLU A 205 -6.81 -7.52 5.46
CA GLU A 205 -7.92 -7.95 4.62
C GLU A 205 -9.19 -7.35 5.21
N GLY A 206 -9.72 -6.34 4.56
CA GLY A 206 -10.92 -5.65 5.00
C GLY A 206 -11.62 -4.95 3.84
N GLU A 207 -12.82 -4.46 4.10
CA GLU A 207 -13.67 -3.82 3.09
C GLU A 207 -12.96 -2.65 2.42
N PHE A 208 -12.20 -1.86 3.19
CA PHE A 208 -11.39 -0.76 2.68
C PHE A 208 -10.46 -1.19 1.54
N GLN A 209 -9.82 -2.35 1.67
CA GLN A 209 -8.88 -2.86 0.67
C GLN A 209 -9.59 -3.33 -0.59
N VAL A 210 -10.79 -3.90 -0.47
CA VAL A 210 -11.62 -4.27 -1.63
C VAL A 210 -12.10 -3.01 -2.35
N THR A 211 -12.60 -2.02 -1.61
CA THR A 211 -13.06 -0.75 -2.19
C THR A 211 -11.95 0.04 -2.84
N ASN A 212 -10.75 0.04 -2.25
CA ASN A 212 -9.59 0.73 -2.78
C ASN A 212 -9.02 0.00 -4.01
N GLY A 213 -8.82 -1.32 -3.93
CA GLY A 213 -8.21 -2.10 -5.01
C GLY A 213 -9.06 -2.28 -6.26
N TYR A 214 -10.39 -2.32 -6.15
CA TYR A 214 -11.30 -2.37 -7.32
C TYR A 214 -11.78 -0.99 -7.78
N GLY A 215 -11.62 0.03 -6.95
CA GLY A 215 -12.18 1.35 -7.18
C GLY A 215 -13.72 1.40 -7.04
N PRO A 216 -14.30 2.60 -7.19
CA PRO A 216 -15.70 2.86 -6.87
C PRO A 216 -16.71 2.13 -7.78
N GLU A 217 -16.32 1.78 -9.01
CA GLU A 217 -17.23 1.17 -9.99
C GLU A 217 -17.32 -0.36 -9.87
N ASN A 218 -16.19 -1.01 -9.60
CA ASN A 218 -16.11 -2.48 -9.57
C ASN A 218 -16.29 -3.04 -8.15
N ALA A 219 -15.88 -2.32 -7.10
CA ALA A 219 -16.02 -2.79 -5.73
C ALA A 219 -17.48 -3.14 -5.35
N PRO A 220 -18.52 -2.35 -5.72
CA PRO A 220 -19.91 -2.70 -5.42
C PRO A 220 -20.42 -3.94 -6.16
N GLN A 221 -19.75 -4.39 -7.23
CA GLN A 221 -20.12 -5.60 -7.96
C GLN A 221 -19.56 -6.85 -7.29
N VAL A 222 -18.36 -6.74 -6.72
CA VAL A 222 -17.65 -7.84 -6.05
C VAL A 222 -18.16 -8.05 -4.62
N MET A 223 -18.60 -6.99 -3.95
CA MET A 223 -19.13 -7.02 -2.57
C MET A 223 -20.62 -7.44 -2.48
N ARG A 224 -21.25 -7.81 -3.59
CA ARG A 224 -22.67 -8.22 -3.67
C ARG A 224 -22.88 -9.70 -3.37
#